data_AF-A0A3D2V5P3-F1
#
_entry.id   AF-A0A3D2V5P3-F1
#
_cell.length_a   1.000
_cell.length_b   1.000
_cell.length_c   1.000
_cell.angle_alpha   90.00
_cell.angle_beta   90.00
_cell.angle_gamma   90.00
#
_symmetry.space_group_name_H-M   'P 1'
#
loop_
_entity.id
_entity.type
_entity.pdbx_description
1 polymer ?
#
loop_
_entity_poly.entity_id
_entity_poly.type
_entity_poly.pdbx_seq_one_letter_code
_entity_poly.pdbx_strand_id
1 'polypeptide(L)'
;IPESEDVTNESDKEITSMPKPYGGVYGNYFRHVRGSLNHIPSIGEGMAMVDLSGLSIEPVFLGIRYAPDDGPLNAFVDRYIEFLDGNLGAGYSGPKSFFYEAQETLRAKGTERERTRMRREKIIRDLLARDEIDEIILYESADWIFNVPISDRHAYGYGFLDE
;
A
#
# COMPACT_ATOMS: atom_id res chain seq x y z
N ILE A 1 11.76 -9.32 3.73
CA ILE A 1 11.40 -10.70 3.28
C ILE A 1 10.50 -10.51 2.08
N PRO A 2 10.94 -10.92 0.86
CA PRO A 2 10.09 -10.80 -0.31
C PRO A 2 8.81 -11.62 -0.10
N GLU A 3 7.67 -11.06 -0.49
CA GLU A 3 6.39 -11.76 -0.49
C GLU A 3 6.50 -13.06 -1.31
N SER A 4 5.96 -14.17 -0.78
CA SER A 4 5.91 -15.41 -1.56
C SER A 4 5.04 -15.19 -2.81
N GLU A 5 5.48 -15.73 -3.94
CA GLU A 5 4.71 -15.74 -5.19
C GLU A 5 3.33 -16.39 -4.97
N ASP A 6 3.23 -17.35 -4.05
CA ASP A 6 1.97 -17.99 -3.66
C ASP A 6 1.00 -16.99 -3.02
N VAL A 7 1.46 -16.13 -2.12
CA VAL A 7 0.62 -15.12 -1.46
C VAL A 7 0.06 -14.14 -2.48
N THR A 8 0.92 -13.69 -3.41
CA THR A 8 0.52 -12.80 -4.50
C THR A 8 -0.52 -13.45 -5.40
N ASN A 9 -0.28 -14.69 -5.83
CA ASN A 9 -1.17 -15.43 -6.72
C ASN A 9 -2.52 -15.76 -6.06
N GLU A 10 -2.53 -16.15 -4.79
CA GLU A 10 -3.76 -16.47 -4.08
C GLU A 10 -4.58 -15.21 -3.78
N SER A 11 -3.94 -14.10 -3.38
CA SER A 11 -4.64 -12.80 -3.26
C SER A 11 -5.23 -12.34 -4.59
N ASP A 12 -4.50 -12.49 -5.71
CA ASP A 12 -5.02 -12.12 -7.03
C ASP A 12 -6.21 -13.00 -7.45
N LYS A 13 -6.14 -14.31 -7.23
CA LYS A 13 -7.26 -15.24 -7.50
C LYS A 13 -8.51 -14.91 -6.69
N GLU A 14 -8.32 -14.65 -5.39
CA GLU A 14 -9.39 -14.32 -4.47
C GLU A 14 -10.07 -13.00 -4.87
N ILE A 15 -9.28 -11.95 -5.10
CA ILE A 15 -9.80 -10.66 -5.54
C ILE A 15 -10.46 -10.77 -6.91
N THR A 16 -9.86 -11.50 -7.86
CA THR A 16 -10.39 -11.63 -9.22
C THR A 16 -11.79 -12.24 -9.25
N SER A 17 -12.04 -13.24 -8.40
CA SER A 17 -13.31 -13.95 -8.32
C SER A 17 -14.32 -13.35 -7.34
N MET A 18 -13.90 -12.37 -6.52
CA MET A 18 -14.73 -11.77 -5.49
C MET A 18 -15.95 -11.02 -6.09
N PRO A 19 -17.17 -11.26 -5.58
CA PRO A 19 -18.37 -10.59 -6.04
C PRO A 19 -18.40 -9.12 -5.62
N LYS A 20 -18.86 -8.24 -6.52
CA LYS A 20 -19.10 -6.83 -6.21
C LYS A 20 -20.45 -6.63 -5.51
N PRO A 21 -20.58 -5.62 -4.63
CA PRO A 21 -21.85 -5.27 -4.01
C PRO A 21 -22.99 -4.94 -4.99
N TYR A 22 -22.64 -4.48 -6.20
CA TYR A 22 -23.59 -4.06 -7.24
C TYR A 22 -23.70 -5.04 -8.41
N GLY A 23 -23.18 -6.26 -8.26
CA GLY A 23 -23.20 -7.30 -9.29
C GLY A 23 -21.92 -7.43 -10.11
N GLY A 24 -21.67 -8.64 -10.62
CA GLY A 24 -20.41 -9.01 -11.28
C GLY A 24 -19.28 -9.30 -10.30
N VAL A 25 -18.05 -9.45 -10.82
CA VAL A 25 -16.82 -9.69 -10.03
C VAL A 25 -15.80 -8.57 -10.24
N TYR A 26 -14.78 -8.51 -9.37
CA TYR A 26 -13.71 -7.51 -9.44
C TYR A 26 -12.77 -7.69 -10.65
N GLY A 27 -12.46 -8.90 -11.09
CA GLY A 27 -11.58 -9.12 -12.25
C GLY A 27 -10.16 -8.64 -11.96
N ASN A 28 -9.53 -7.91 -12.88
CA ASN A 28 -8.16 -7.39 -12.72
C ASN A 28 -8.07 -6.18 -11.77
N TYR A 29 -8.55 -6.36 -10.54
CA TYR A 29 -8.59 -5.34 -9.49
C TYR A 29 -7.37 -5.39 -8.57
N PHE A 30 -6.61 -6.49 -8.57
CA PHE A 30 -5.44 -6.65 -7.71
C PHE A 30 -4.40 -5.52 -7.87
N ARG A 31 -4.18 -5.06 -9.11
CA ARG A 31 -3.32 -3.89 -9.40
C ARG A 31 -3.78 -2.57 -8.77
N HIS A 32 -5.05 -2.52 -8.35
CA HIS A 32 -5.65 -1.36 -7.67
C HIS A 32 -5.60 -1.48 -6.15
N VAL A 33 -5.07 -2.59 -5.63
CA VAL A 33 -4.86 -2.82 -4.19
C VAL A 33 -3.37 -2.87 -3.90
N ARG A 34 -2.61 -3.72 -4.60
CA ARG A 34 -1.18 -3.97 -4.34
C ARG A 34 -0.33 -2.73 -4.65
N GLY A 35 0.35 -2.20 -3.63
CA GLY A 35 1.27 -1.06 -3.73
C GLY A 35 2.45 -1.35 -4.66
N SER A 36 2.93 -0.33 -5.35
CA SER A 36 4.12 -0.47 -6.22
C SER A 36 5.39 -0.65 -5.41
N LEU A 37 5.40 -0.13 -4.18
CA LEU A 37 6.49 -0.23 -3.21
C LEU A 37 6.77 -1.66 -2.74
N ASN A 38 5.78 -2.56 -2.82
CA ASN A 38 5.94 -3.96 -2.44
C ASN A 38 6.96 -4.70 -3.32
N HIS A 39 7.28 -4.17 -4.52
CA HIS A 39 8.20 -4.79 -5.48
C HIS A 39 9.44 -3.91 -5.77
N ILE A 40 9.65 -2.76 -5.13
CA ILE A 40 10.85 -1.97 -5.41
C ILE A 40 12.06 -2.72 -4.84
N PRO A 41 13.03 -3.21 -5.63
CA PRO A 41 14.11 -4.05 -5.09
C PRO A 41 14.93 -3.37 -3.99
N SER A 42 14.95 -2.04 -3.95
CA SER A 42 15.63 -1.25 -2.91
C SER A 42 14.74 -0.75 -1.76
N ILE A 43 13.41 -0.90 -1.84
CA ILE A 43 12.45 -0.44 -0.81
C ILE A 43 11.55 -1.59 -0.33
N GLY A 44 11.02 -2.39 -1.27
CA GLY A 44 10.30 -3.63 -1.03
C GLY A 44 11.16 -4.83 -0.60
N GLU A 45 12.48 -4.86 -0.87
CA GLU A 45 13.34 -5.94 -0.31
C GLU A 45 13.66 -5.77 1.18
N GLY A 46 13.45 -4.60 1.79
CA GLY A 46 14.19 -4.29 3.02
C GLY A 46 13.73 -3.13 3.87
N MET A 47 12.44 -2.76 3.89
CA MET A 47 11.95 -2.00 5.04
C MET A 47 11.72 -2.97 6.20
N ALA A 48 12.81 -3.23 6.92
CA ALA A 48 12.80 -3.89 8.22
C ALA A 48 12.96 -2.83 9.32
N MET A 49 12.16 -2.96 10.38
CA MET A 49 12.44 -2.29 11.64
C MET A 49 13.61 -3.05 12.24
N VAL A 50 14.71 -2.34 12.43
CA VAL A 50 15.82 -2.84 13.24
C VAL A 50 15.39 -2.64 14.68
N ASP A 51 14.98 -3.72 15.35
CA ASP A 51 14.88 -3.69 16.80
C ASP A 51 16.30 -3.61 17.38
N LEU A 52 16.64 -2.48 17.99
CA LEU A 52 17.96 -2.30 18.59
C LEU A 52 18.11 -3.04 19.93
N SER A 53 17.02 -3.61 20.47
CA SER A 53 17.02 -4.41 21.70
C SER A 53 17.35 -5.89 21.46
N GLY A 54 17.23 -6.37 20.22
CA GLY A 54 17.66 -7.69 19.77
C GLY A 54 17.87 -7.66 18.27
N LEU A 55 19.04 -8.11 17.78
CA LEU A 55 19.54 -7.96 16.40
C LEU A 55 18.72 -8.71 15.31
N SER A 56 17.44 -8.95 15.52
CA SER A 56 16.51 -9.56 14.58
C SER A 56 15.96 -8.53 13.59
N ILE A 57 15.72 -8.99 12.37
CA ILE A 57 15.14 -8.21 11.27
C ILE A 57 13.64 -8.52 11.27
N GLU A 58 12.81 -7.57 11.69
CA GLU A 58 11.35 -7.71 11.68
C GLU A 58 10.77 -7.29 10.32
N PRO A 59 9.86 -8.06 9.71
CA PRO A 59 9.18 -7.67 8.49
C PRO A 59 8.17 -6.57 8.80
N VAL A 60 8.40 -5.36 8.30
CA VAL A 60 7.78 -4.16 8.89
C VAL A 60 6.83 -3.42 7.98
N PHE A 61 6.67 -3.87 6.74
CA PHE A 61 5.99 -3.04 5.75
C PHE A 61 5.05 -3.81 4.84
N LEU A 62 3.81 -3.34 4.76
CA LEU A 62 2.84 -3.74 3.74
C LEU A 62 2.27 -2.49 3.06
N GLY A 63 2.39 -2.43 1.72
CA GLY A 63 1.97 -1.29 0.93
C GLY A 63 0.66 -1.53 0.16
N ILE A 64 -0.23 -0.54 0.17
CA ILE A 64 -1.35 -0.43 -0.77
C ILE A 64 -1.21 0.82 -1.63
N ARG A 65 -1.90 0.80 -2.76
CA ARG A 65 -2.10 1.97 -3.63
C ARG A 65 -3.57 2.20 -3.87
N TYR A 66 -3.91 3.43 -4.24
CA TYR A 66 -5.28 3.85 -4.49
C TYR A 66 -6.22 3.72 -3.29
N ALA A 67 -7.48 4.08 -3.48
CA ALA A 67 -8.55 3.90 -2.51
C ALA A 67 -9.37 2.63 -2.86
N PRO A 68 -8.84 1.40 -2.65
CA PRO A 68 -9.53 0.17 -3.02
C PRO A 68 -10.83 0.00 -2.24
N ASP A 69 -11.72 -0.86 -2.71
CA ASP A 69 -12.95 -1.23 -2.01
C ASP A 69 -12.65 -2.13 -0.78
N ASP A 70 -13.56 -2.15 0.19
CA ASP A 70 -13.33 -2.82 1.48
C ASP A 70 -13.04 -4.32 1.33
N GLY A 71 -13.80 -5.01 0.46
CA GLY A 71 -13.62 -6.45 0.24
C GLY A 71 -12.21 -6.79 -0.25
N PRO A 72 -11.78 -6.26 -1.41
CA PRO A 72 -10.44 -6.50 -1.93
C PRO A 72 -9.32 -6.06 -1.00
N LEU A 73 -9.48 -4.93 -0.30
CA LEU A 73 -8.49 -4.47 0.68
C LEU A 73 -8.35 -5.45 1.84
N ASN A 74 -9.46 -5.88 2.44
CA ASN A 74 -9.42 -6.80 3.57
C ASN A 74 -8.82 -8.16 3.18
N ALA A 75 -9.25 -8.74 2.05
CA ALA A 75 -8.70 -10.00 1.57
C ALA A 75 -7.18 -9.91 1.31
N PHE A 76 -6.71 -8.78 0.79
CA PHE A 76 -5.28 -8.52 0.63
C PHE A 76 -4.55 -8.46 1.98
N VAL A 77 -5.03 -7.62 2.91
CA VAL A 77 -4.35 -7.41 4.20
C VAL A 77 -4.34 -8.68 5.05
N ASP A 78 -5.48 -9.39 5.13
CA ASP A 78 -5.64 -10.61 5.92
C ASP A 78 -4.62 -11.68 5.47
N ARG A 79 -4.53 -11.90 4.15
CA ARG A 79 -3.60 -12.89 3.59
C ARG A 79 -2.14 -12.55 3.87
N TYR A 80 -1.78 -11.28 3.82
CA TYR A 80 -0.40 -10.86 4.08
C TYR A 80 -0.07 -10.92 5.57
N ILE A 81 -1.01 -10.62 6.46
CA ILE A 81 -0.84 -10.85 7.90
C ILE A 81 -0.63 -12.34 8.17
N GLU A 82 -1.45 -13.23 7.63
CA GLU A 82 -1.29 -14.69 7.76
C GLU A 82 0.08 -15.18 7.27
N PHE A 83 0.59 -14.61 6.18
CA PHE A 83 1.93 -14.92 5.68
C PHE A 83 3.04 -14.46 6.64
N LEU A 84 2.87 -13.29 7.25
CA LEU A 84 3.86 -12.71 8.17
C LEU A 84 3.88 -13.41 9.53
N ASP A 85 2.75 -13.97 9.99
CA ASP A 85 2.61 -14.75 11.24
C ASP A 85 3.46 -16.04 11.24
N GLY A 86 3.95 -16.47 10.07
CA GLY A 86 4.81 -17.65 9.90
C GLY A 86 6.31 -17.36 9.76
N ASN A 87 6.77 -16.12 9.88
CA ASN A 87 8.18 -15.79 9.60
C ASN A 87 9.15 -16.29 10.69
N LEU A 88 10.04 -17.22 10.28
CA LEU A 88 11.04 -17.82 11.17
C LEU A 88 12.02 -16.77 11.71
N GLY A 89 11.94 -16.52 13.02
CA GLY A 89 12.86 -15.63 13.75
C GLY A 89 12.34 -14.21 14.00
N ALA A 90 11.13 -13.88 13.52
CA ALA A 90 10.44 -12.64 13.86
C ALA A 90 9.85 -12.74 15.28
N GLY A 91 9.97 -11.67 16.07
CA GLY A 91 9.30 -11.53 17.37
C GLY A 91 7.84 -11.09 17.25
N TYR A 92 7.40 -10.73 16.04
CA TYR A 92 6.07 -10.22 15.75
C TYR A 92 5.49 -10.79 14.44
N SER A 93 4.16 -10.90 14.41
CA SER A 93 3.40 -11.64 13.39
C SER A 93 2.77 -10.78 12.29
N GLY A 94 3.07 -9.49 12.20
CA GLY A 94 2.37 -8.58 11.29
C GLY A 94 3.19 -7.38 10.80
N PRO A 95 2.64 -6.60 9.85
CA PRO A 95 3.29 -5.41 9.35
C PRO A 95 3.04 -4.25 10.33
N LYS A 96 3.96 -4.05 11.30
CA LYS A 96 3.87 -2.95 12.27
C LYS A 96 3.64 -1.59 11.60
N SER A 97 4.23 -1.38 10.42
CA SER A 97 4.03 -0.19 9.62
C SER A 97 3.30 -0.54 8.32
N PHE A 98 2.28 0.23 7.99
CA PHE A 98 1.54 0.11 6.74
C PHE A 98 1.77 1.32 5.86
N PHE A 99 1.97 1.13 4.56
CA PHE A 99 2.20 2.24 3.65
C PHE A 99 1.06 2.41 2.68
N TYR A 100 0.63 3.64 2.53
CA TYR A 100 -0.51 3.97 1.69
C TYR A 100 -0.11 4.98 0.62
N GLU A 101 0.09 4.49 -0.61
CA GLU A 101 0.26 5.29 -1.81
C GLU A 101 -1.10 5.86 -2.29
N ALA A 102 -1.52 6.98 -1.72
CA ALA A 102 -2.84 7.58 -1.95
C ALA A 102 -2.82 8.73 -2.97
N GLN A 103 -2.00 8.64 -4.03
CA GLN A 103 -1.75 9.76 -4.96
C GLN A 103 -3.02 10.31 -5.65
N GLU A 104 -4.03 9.49 -5.85
CA GLU A 104 -5.33 9.86 -6.43
C GLU A 104 -6.13 10.82 -5.55
N THR A 105 -5.86 10.87 -4.23
CA THR A 105 -6.53 11.81 -3.31
C THR A 105 -6.18 13.25 -3.66
N LEU A 106 -4.99 13.49 -4.24
CA LEU A 106 -4.56 14.81 -4.73
C LEU A 106 -5.15 15.17 -6.09
N ARG A 107 -5.51 14.16 -6.90
CA ARG A 107 -6.02 14.35 -8.27
C ARG A 107 -7.51 14.64 -8.32
N ALA A 108 -8.25 14.21 -7.31
CA ALA A 108 -9.70 14.31 -7.28
C ALA A 108 -10.17 15.77 -7.24
N LYS A 109 -11.17 16.12 -8.06
CA LYS A 109 -11.71 17.48 -8.19
C LYS A 109 -13.16 17.56 -7.70
N GLY A 110 -13.57 18.73 -7.22
CA GLY A 110 -14.96 18.99 -6.85
C GLY A 110 -15.50 17.99 -5.83
N THR A 111 -16.68 17.42 -6.11
CA THR A 111 -17.38 16.47 -5.21
C THR A 111 -16.67 15.11 -5.09
N GLU A 112 -15.83 14.74 -6.05
CA GLU A 112 -15.02 13.52 -6.01
C GLU A 112 -13.93 13.63 -4.94
N ARG A 113 -13.36 14.83 -4.75
CA ARG A 113 -12.32 15.09 -3.74
C ARG A 113 -12.77 14.71 -2.34
N GLU A 114 -13.98 15.12 -1.97
CA GLU A 114 -14.51 14.83 -0.64
C GLU A 114 -14.80 13.33 -0.46
N ARG A 115 -15.32 12.66 -1.49
CA ARG A 115 -15.54 11.21 -1.45
C ARG A 115 -14.23 10.43 -1.33
N THR A 116 -13.21 10.79 -2.11
CA THR A 116 -11.90 10.14 -2.07
C THR A 116 -11.21 10.39 -0.73
N ARG A 117 -11.32 11.60 -0.18
CA ARG A 117 -10.86 11.93 1.17
C ARG A 117 -11.53 11.07 2.24
N MET A 118 -12.86 10.99 2.24
CA MET A 118 -13.61 10.16 3.19
C MET A 118 -13.23 8.68 3.08
N ARG A 119 -13.03 8.18 1.85
CA ARG A 119 -12.59 6.80 1.63
C ARG A 119 -11.18 6.57 2.18
N ARG A 120 -10.23 7.47 1.92
CA ARG A 120 -8.86 7.43 2.46
C ARG A 120 -8.88 7.40 3.99
N GLU A 121 -9.62 8.30 4.62
CA GLU A 121 -9.74 8.37 6.09
C GLU A 121 -10.37 7.09 6.66
N LYS A 122 -11.37 6.52 5.99
CA LYS A 122 -11.93 5.21 6.36
C LYS A 122 -10.89 4.10 6.28
N ILE A 123 -10.13 4.03 5.18
CA ILE A 123 -9.06 3.02 5.01
C ILE A 123 -8.03 3.13 6.15
N ILE A 124 -7.54 4.35 6.42
CA ILE A 124 -6.57 4.60 7.50
C ILE A 124 -7.12 4.12 8.84
N ARG A 125 -8.37 4.49 9.18
CA ARG A 125 -8.99 4.10 10.44
C ARG A 125 -9.18 2.58 10.54
N ASP A 126 -9.65 1.95 9.47
CA ASP A 126 -9.95 0.52 9.48
C ASP A 126 -8.67 -0.32 9.50
N LEU A 127 -7.57 0.18 8.93
CA LEU A 127 -6.23 -0.42 9.05
C LEU A 127 -5.65 -0.26 10.46
N LEU A 128 -5.73 0.94 11.06
CA LEU A 128 -5.29 1.20 12.45
C LEU A 128 -6.15 0.49 13.52
N ALA A 129 -7.31 -0.05 13.12
CA ALA A 129 -8.14 -0.86 14.00
C ALA A 129 -7.68 -2.32 14.09
N ARG A 130 -6.67 -2.71 13.31
CA ARG A 130 -6.06 -4.05 13.32
C ARG A 130 -4.90 -4.05 14.31
N ASP A 131 -4.84 -5.05 15.19
CA ASP A 131 -3.81 -5.16 16.23
C ASP A 131 -2.40 -5.36 15.63
N GLU A 132 -2.35 -5.79 14.36
CA GLU A 132 -1.14 -6.07 13.61
C GLU A 132 -0.46 -4.82 13.02
N ILE A 133 -1.13 -3.66 13.07
CA ILE A 133 -0.72 -2.41 12.42
C ILE A 133 -0.66 -1.27 13.45
N ASP A 134 0.55 -0.83 13.78
CA ASP A 134 0.81 0.23 14.75
C ASP A 134 0.81 1.63 14.11
N GLU A 135 1.25 1.72 12.85
CA GLU A 135 1.36 3.00 12.15
C GLU A 135 0.99 2.92 10.66
N ILE A 136 0.59 4.08 10.11
CA ILE A 136 0.35 4.25 8.68
C ILE A 136 1.20 5.40 8.14
N ILE A 137 2.05 5.07 7.17
CA ILE A 137 2.82 6.03 6.38
C ILE A 137 1.97 6.40 5.16
N LEU A 138 1.33 7.55 5.22
CA LEU A 138 0.56 8.11 4.10
C LEU A 138 1.50 8.82 3.12
N TYR A 139 1.60 8.31 1.90
CA TYR A 139 2.42 8.87 0.83
C TYR A 139 1.56 9.51 -0.25
N GLU A 140 1.52 10.84 -0.22
CA GLU A 140 0.75 11.66 -1.18
C GLU A 140 1.67 12.47 -2.13
N SER A 141 3.00 12.37 -2.05
CA SER A 141 3.90 13.46 -2.49
C SER A 141 4.42 13.46 -3.94
N ALA A 142 3.86 12.69 -4.88
CA ALA A 142 4.42 12.63 -6.25
C ALA A 142 3.42 12.84 -7.41
N ASP A 143 2.39 13.67 -7.24
CA ASP A 143 1.53 14.02 -8.38
C ASP A 143 2.21 14.97 -9.38
N TRP A 144 3.19 15.75 -8.92
CA TRP A 144 3.87 16.76 -9.74
C TRP A 144 4.61 16.15 -10.95
N ILE A 145 5.16 14.93 -10.83
CA ILE A 145 5.87 14.23 -11.93
C ILE A 145 4.93 13.98 -13.12
N PHE A 146 3.64 13.79 -12.86
CA PHE A 146 2.62 13.56 -13.90
C PHE A 146 2.09 14.86 -14.51
N ASN A 147 2.38 16.00 -13.89
CA ASN A 147 2.09 17.34 -14.41
C ASN A 147 3.28 17.96 -15.17
N VAL A 148 4.42 17.24 -15.27
CA VAL A 148 5.57 17.70 -16.06
C VAL A 148 5.30 17.45 -17.55
N PRO A 149 5.42 18.48 -18.41
CA PRO A 149 5.33 18.28 -19.86
C PRO A 149 6.39 17.28 -20.32
N ILE A 150 5.99 16.21 -21.00
CA ILE A 150 6.92 15.23 -21.60
C ILE A 150 7.94 15.91 -22.52
N SER A 151 7.59 17.07 -23.08
CA SER A 151 8.45 17.91 -23.91
C SER A 151 9.65 18.52 -23.16
N ASP A 152 9.62 18.60 -21.82
CA ASP A 152 10.70 19.15 -21.01
C ASP A 152 11.15 18.18 -19.92
N ARG A 153 12.08 17.31 -20.31
CA ARG A 153 12.72 16.31 -19.47
C ARG A 153 13.77 16.87 -18.50
N HIS A 154 13.94 18.19 -18.35
CA HIS A 154 14.97 18.78 -17.49
C HIS A 154 14.41 19.76 -16.43
N ALA A 155 13.10 20.02 -16.45
CA ALA A 155 12.44 20.88 -15.48
C ALA A 155 12.53 20.37 -14.01
N TYR A 156 12.91 19.11 -13.77
CA TYR A 156 13.03 18.53 -12.43
C TYR A 156 14.27 19.00 -11.63
N GLY A 157 15.25 19.65 -12.26
CA GLY A 157 16.60 19.76 -11.70
C GLY A 157 17.03 21.09 -11.07
N TYR A 158 16.30 22.20 -11.25
CA TYR A 158 16.87 23.54 -11.06
C TYR A 158 16.10 24.51 -10.15
N GLY A 159 15.17 24.05 -9.30
CA GLY A 159 14.35 25.01 -8.53
C GLY A 159 13.83 24.59 -7.16
N PHE A 160 14.32 23.50 -6.58
CA PHE A 160 13.83 23.05 -5.27
C PHE A 160 14.70 23.51 -4.08
N LEU A 161 15.88 24.07 -4.33
CA LEU A 161 16.82 24.53 -3.29
C LEU A 161 17.22 26.01 -3.41
N ASP A 162 16.65 26.73 -4.38
CA ASP A 162 16.89 28.16 -4.59
C ASP A 162 15.61 28.98 -4.32
N GLU A 163 15.11 28.90 -3.08
CA GLU A 163 14.35 29.99 -2.41
C GLU A 163 14.74 30.08 -0.93
#